data_AF-A0A5Y1YGE3-F1
#
_entry.id   AF-A0A5Y1YGE3-F1
#
_cell.length_a   1.000
_cell.length_b   1.000
_cell.length_c   1.000
_cell.angle_alpha   90.00
_cell.angle_beta   90.00
_cell.angle_gamma   90.00
#
_symmetry.space_group_name_H-M   'P 1'
#
loop_
_entity.id
_entity.type
_entity.pdbx_description
1 polymer ?
#
loop_
_entity_poly.entity_id
_entity_poly.type
_entity_poly.pdbx_seq_one_letter_code
_entity_poly.pdbx_strand_id
1 'polypeptide(L)'
;HEALRTTFIDVPLYGTGQEMSRALIAPQGLVPLDVADLRGQPDALRQADRLAYAHRTEPFDLAGGPLWRALLISEADDIHQLLLTQHHLITDAWSMVRLVKELIEFYHAPSLPAQVPQAVPDYSDYVYSQRNNLQARQHQQHLSWWQEKLRDLPRLVLPIASNTLSPGHHGDAVRINISQTLTEQVRRFSQQNGCTVFVTLLSAWVCTLYRYSGQGDFGIGTLSAGRENSDFDEVQGFFVNILVLRAGITGDMNFAGLVSAMNQELLESLRR
;
A
#
# COMPACT_ATOMS: atom_id res chain seq x y z
N HIS A 1 -18.34 5.25 3.84
CA HIS A 1 -17.12 5.40 3.01
C HIS A 1 -17.46 5.63 1.55
N GLU A 2 -17.16 6.82 1.01
CA GLU A 2 -17.25 7.12 -0.43
C GLU A 2 -16.31 6.28 -1.30
N ALA A 3 -15.06 6.07 -0.86
CA ALA A 3 -14.06 5.34 -1.64
C ALA A 3 -14.52 3.92 -2.04
N LEU A 4 -15.23 3.21 -1.16
CA LEU A 4 -15.78 1.86 -1.45
C LEU A 4 -16.89 1.84 -2.50
N ARG A 5 -17.45 3.00 -2.85
CA ARG A 5 -18.49 3.17 -3.88
C ARG A 5 -17.97 3.92 -5.11
N THR A 6 -16.66 4.12 -5.18
CA THR A 6 -16.02 4.86 -6.27
C THR A 6 -15.65 3.90 -7.40
N THR A 7 -16.06 4.23 -8.62
CA THR A 7 -15.66 3.57 -9.88
C THR A 7 -14.86 4.53 -10.76
N PHE A 8 -14.18 4.01 -11.77
CA PHE A 8 -13.33 4.78 -12.67
C PHE A 8 -13.72 4.51 -14.12
N ILE A 9 -13.99 5.58 -14.86
CA ILE A 9 -14.29 5.54 -16.29
C ILE A 9 -13.31 6.41 -17.06
N ASP A 10 -12.93 5.98 -18.26
CA ASP A 10 -12.19 6.83 -19.18
C ASP A 10 -13.18 7.65 -20.02
N VAL A 11 -12.98 8.97 -20.02
CA VAL A 11 -13.84 9.92 -20.73
C VAL A 11 -13.03 10.59 -21.83
N PRO A 12 -13.51 10.59 -23.10
CA PRO A 12 -12.80 11.23 -24.19
C PRO A 12 -12.74 12.75 -24.00
N LEU A 13 -11.55 13.31 -24.21
CA LEU A 13 -11.33 14.75 -24.32
C LEU A 13 -11.56 15.16 -25.77
N TYR A 14 -12.79 15.62 -26.06
CA TYR A 14 -13.21 16.00 -27.42
C TYR A 14 -12.18 16.91 -28.11
N GLY A 15 -11.80 16.54 -29.33
CA GLY A 15 -10.86 17.30 -30.17
C GLY A 15 -9.38 17.06 -29.89
N THR A 16 -9.00 16.24 -28.91
CA THR A 16 -7.59 15.97 -28.56
C THR A 16 -7.11 14.56 -28.91
N GLY A 17 -8.04 13.61 -29.11
CA GLY A 17 -7.72 12.18 -29.24
C GLY A 17 -7.19 11.54 -27.94
N GLN A 18 -7.26 12.26 -26.82
CA GLN A 18 -6.85 11.79 -25.49
C GLN A 18 -8.09 11.41 -24.67
N GLU A 19 -7.88 10.54 -23.69
CA GLU A 19 -8.88 10.17 -22.68
C GLU A 19 -8.41 10.64 -21.31
N MET A 20 -9.37 10.94 -20.44
CA MET A 20 -9.13 11.30 -19.05
C MET A 20 -9.96 10.40 -18.15
N SER A 21 -9.29 9.70 -17.24
CA SER A 21 -9.96 8.90 -16.22
C SER A 21 -10.71 9.80 -15.24
N ARG A 22 -11.96 9.45 -14.94
CA ARG A 22 -12.82 10.13 -13.96
C ARG A 22 -13.29 9.15 -12.90
N ALA A 23 -13.25 9.58 -11.65
CA ALA A 23 -13.86 8.88 -10.54
C ALA A 23 -15.36 9.23 -10.45
N LEU A 24 -16.22 8.23 -10.30
CA LEU A 24 -17.66 8.36 -10.09
C LEU A 24 -18.03 7.73 -8.74
N ILE A 25 -18.80 8.43 -7.92
CA ILE A 25 -19.25 7.93 -6.61
C ILE A 25 -20.70 7.49 -6.74
N ALA A 26 -20.95 6.17 -6.73
CA ALA A 26 -22.30 5.60 -6.77
C ALA A 26 -23.03 5.84 -5.44
N PRO A 27 -24.37 5.93 -5.38
CA PRO A 27 -25.12 6.04 -4.12
C PRO A 27 -24.88 4.82 -3.21
N GLN A 28 -25.32 4.91 -1.94
CA GLN A 28 -25.28 3.75 -1.04
C GLN A 28 -26.07 2.58 -1.63
N GLY A 29 -25.53 1.38 -1.51
CA GLY A 29 -26.11 0.18 -2.09
C GLY A 29 -25.61 -1.08 -1.39
N LEU A 30 -26.20 -2.21 -1.76
CA LEU A 30 -25.78 -3.51 -1.28
C LEU A 30 -24.46 -3.91 -1.94
N VAL A 31 -23.68 -4.67 -1.18
CA VAL A 31 -22.40 -5.20 -1.63
C VAL A 31 -22.58 -6.71 -1.82
N PRO A 32 -22.08 -7.29 -2.91
CA PRO A 32 -22.10 -8.74 -3.09
C PRO A 32 -21.41 -9.45 -1.93
N LEU A 33 -22.15 -10.32 -1.26
CA LEU A 33 -21.64 -11.30 -0.31
C LEU A 33 -21.97 -12.68 -0.84
N ASP A 34 -20.97 -13.32 -1.44
CA ASP A 34 -21.09 -14.71 -1.84
C ASP A 34 -20.94 -15.61 -0.61
N VAL A 35 -21.72 -16.68 -0.54
CA VAL A 35 -21.67 -17.63 0.57
C VAL A 35 -21.43 -19.03 0.01
N ALA A 36 -20.39 -19.69 0.50
CA ALA A 36 -20.05 -21.06 0.15
C ALA A 36 -20.13 -21.93 1.41
N ASP A 37 -21.05 -22.89 1.41
CA ASP A 37 -21.18 -23.87 2.49
C ASP A 37 -20.44 -25.16 2.13
N LEU A 38 -19.32 -25.40 2.81
CA LEU A 38 -18.46 -26.58 2.65
C LEU A 38 -18.57 -27.55 3.82
N ARG A 39 -19.52 -27.34 4.74
CA ARG A 39 -19.71 -28.22 5.90
C ARG A 39 -20.03 -29.64 5.46
N GLY A 40 -19.29 -30.60 6.00
CA GLY A 40 -19.43 -32.01 5.66
C GLY A 40 -19.00 -32.40 4.24
N GLN A 41 -18.43 -31.47 3.46
CA GLN A 41 -17.90 -31.77 2.14
C GLN A 41 -16.53 -32.44 2.23
N PRO A 42 -16.22 -33.43 1.35
CA PRO A 42 -14.88 -33.98 1.26
C PRO A 42 -13.89 -32.91 0.79
N ASP A 43 -12.67 -32.91 1.32
CA ASP A 43 -11.62 -31.94 0.98
C ASP A 43 -12.02 -30.46 1.19
N ALA A 44 -12.90 -30.16 2.16
CA ALA A 44 -13.41 -28.81 2.43
C ALA A 44 -12.31 -27.73 2.45
N LEU A 45 -11.19 -27.99 3.14
CA LEU A 45 -10.05 -27.05 3.20
C LEU A 45 -9.47 -26.71 1.81
N ARG A 46 -9.23 -27.73 0.97
CA ARG A 46 -8.70 -27.53 -0.39
C ARG A 46 -9.72 -26.84 -1.30
N GLN A 47 -11.01 -27.07 -1.07
CA GLN A 47 -12.07 -26.35 -1.78
C GLN A 47 -12.11 -24.88 -1.35
N ALA A 48 -12.00 -24.60 -0.05
CA ALA A 48 -11.92 -23.26 0.51
C ALA A 48 -10.74 -22.48 -0.08
N ASP A 49 -9.54 -23.07 -0.12
CA ASP A 49 -8.35 -22.44 -0.71
C ASP A 49 -8.54 -22.09 -2.19
N ARG A 50 -9.22 -22.95 -2.96
CA ARG A 50 -9.50 -22.70 -4.39
C ARG A 50 -10.50 -21.55 -4.57
N LEU A 51 -11.58 -21.54 -3.79
CA LEU A 51 -12.57 -20.45 -3.81
C LEU A 51 -11.92 -19.13 -3.38
N ALA A 52 -11.10 -19.16 -2.33
CA ALA A 52 -10.33 -18.03 -1.85
C ALA A 52 -9.41 -17.45 -2.91
N TYR A 53 -8.65 -18.32 -3.60
CA TYR A 53 -7.78 -17.91 -4.68
C TYR A 53 -8.57 -17.29 -5.84
N ALA A 54 -9.63 -17.97 -6.32
CA ALA A 54 -10.46 -17.49 -7.41
C ALA A 54 -11.07 -16.11 -7.11
N HIS A 55 -11.66 -15.97 -5.92
CA HIS A 55 -12.25 -14.70 -5.45
C HIS A 55 -11.22 -13.57 -5.36
N ARG A 56 -9.96 -13.86 -5.00
CA ARG A 56 -8.90 -12.85 -4.95
C ARG A 56 -8.40 -12.45 -6.34
N THR A 57 -8.33 -13.39 -7.28
CA THR A 57 -7.71 -13.18 -8.60
C THR A 57 -8.67 -12.77 -9.71
N GLU A 58 -9.98 -12.92 -9.49
CA GLU A 58 -10.97 -12.47 -10.46
C GLU A 58 -10.86 -10.94 -10.66
N PRO A 59 -10.66 -10.44 -11.89
CA PRO A 59 -10.53 -9.01 -12.16
C PRO A 59 -11.78 -8.22 -11.79
N PHE A 60 -11.59 -6.94 -11.48
CA PHE A 60 -12.69 -6.00 -11.28
C PHE A 60 -13.00 -5.24 -12.58
N ASP A 61 -14.28 -5.03 -12.87
CA ASP A 61 -14.71 -4.01 -13.83
C ASP A 61 -14.62 -2.63 -13.16
N LEU A 62 -13.60 -1.85 -13.56
CA LEU A 62 -13.34 -0.52 -12.99
C LEU A 62 -14.49 0.46 -13.22
N ALA A 63 -15.24 0.31 -14.31
CA ALA A 63 -16.31 1.21 -14.71
C ALA A 63 -17.64 0.85 -14.03
N GLY A 64 -17.99 -0.44 -14.05
CA GLY A 64 -19.26 -0.95 -13.52
C GLY A 64 -19.30 -1.11 -12.00
N GLY A 65 -18.17 -1.48 -11.38
CA GLY A 65 -18.10 -1.74 -9.94
C GLY A 65 -19.05 -2.84 -9.44
N PRO A 66 -19.21 -2.99 -8.10
CA PRO A 66 -18.39 -2.35 -7.07
C PRO A 66 -16.93 -2.79 -7.13
N LEU A 67 -16.00 -1.94 -6.69
CA LEU A 67 -14.57 -2.28 -6.67
C LEU A 67 -14.13 -3.03 -5.42
N TRP A 68 -15.09 -3.70 -4.78
CA TRP A 68 -14.87 -4.62 -3.69
C TRP A 68 -16.01 -5.64 -3.60
N ARG A 69 -15.69 -6.81 -3.04
CA ARG A 69 -16.64 -7.91 -2.83
C ARG A 69 -16.23 -8.76 -1.62
N ALA A 70 -17.18 -9.52 -1.10
CA ALA A 70 -16.97 -10.41 0.03
C ALA A 70 -17.38 -11.85 -0.29
N LEU A 71 -16.64 -12.80 0.29
CA LEU A 71 -16.96 -14.23 0.25
C LEU A 71 -16.90 -14.78 1.68
N LEU A 72 -17.99 -15.40 2.12
CA LEU A 72 -18.06 -16.16 3.36
C LEU A 72 -18.01 -17.66 3.05
N ILE A 73 -17.00 -18.35 3.55
CA ILE A 73 -16.87 -19.79 3.44
C ILE A 73 -17.13 -20.41 4.81
N SER A 74 -18.09 -21.34 4.89
CA SER A 74 -18.37 -22.11 6.10
C SER A 74 -17.76 -23.51 5.97
N GLU A 75 -16.74 -23.82 6.76
CA GLU A 75 -16.04 -25.11 6.73
C GLU A 75 -16.60 -26.10 7.76
N ALA A 76 -17.03 -25.58 8.90
CA ALA A 76 -17.73 -26.29 9.97
C ALA A 76 -18.81 -25.36 10.56
N ASP A 77 -19.59 -25.83 11.54
CA ASP A 77 -20.61 -25.00 12.20
C ASP A 77 -20.02 -23.83 12.99
N ASP A 78 -18.75 -23.92 13.39
CA ASP A 78 -18.01 -22.93 14.16
C ASP A 78 -16.73 -22.43 13.46
N ILE A 79 -16.49 -22.86 12.22
CA ILE A 79 -15.31 -22.48 11.43
C ILE A 79 -15.77 -21.78 10.15
N HIS A 80 -15.48 -20.48 10.08
CA HIS A 80 -15.79 -19.65 8.94
C HIS A 80 -14.58 -18.84 8.49
N GLN A 81 -14.44 -18.65 7.18
CA GLN A 81 -13.50 -17.71 6.57
C GLN A 81 -14.27 -16.59 5.89
N LEU A 82 -13.99 -15.35 6.28
CA LEU A 82 -14.48 -14.17 5.57
C LEU A 82 -13.35 -13.57 4.75
N LEU A 83 -13.56 -13.49 3.44
CA LEU A 83 -12.65 -12.84 2.51
C LEU A 83 -13.23 -11.50 2.08
N LEU A 84 -12.45 -10.43 2.26
CA LEU A 84 -12.75 -9.11 1.73
C LEU A 84 -11.71 -8.81 0.64
N THR A 85 -12.16 -8.68 -0.60
CA THR A 85 -11.28 -8.34 -1.73
C THR A 85 -11.65 -6.96 -2.26
N GLN A 86 -10.65 -6.09 -2.39
CA GLN A 86 -10.82 -4.70 -2.79
C GLN A 86 -9.81 -4.36 -3.89
N HIS A 87 -10.22 -3.54 -4.85
CA HIS A 87 -9.31 -3.00 -5.85
C HIS A 87 -8.38 -1.96 -5.21
N HIS A 88 -7.08 -2.03 -5.49
CA HIS A 88 -6.09 -1.18 -4.81
C HIS A 88 -6.27 0.33 -5.11
N LEU A 89 -6.99 0.71 -6.17
CA LEU A 89 -7.33 2.11 -6.46
C LEU A 89 -8.20 2.79 -5.39
N ILE A 90 -8.95 2.02 -4.60
CA ILE A 90 -9.90 2.56 -3.62
C ILE A 90 -9.50 2.29 -2.17
N THR A 91 -8.36 1.64 -1.95
CA THR A 91 -7.94 1.18 -0.62
C THR A 91 -6.43 1.02 -0.51
N ASP A 92 -5.92 1.12 0.71
CA ASP A 92 -4.56 0.79 1.07
C ASP A 92 -4.51 -0.14 2.29
N ALA A 93 -3.31 -0.54 2.73
CA ALA A 93 -3.15 -1.45 3.86
C ALA A 93 -3.77 -0.91 5.16
N TRP A 94 -3.73 0.40 5.39
CA TRP A 94 -4.29 1.04 6.58
C TRP A 94 -5.81 1.01 6.55
N SER A 95 -6.38 1.43 5.42
CA SER A 95 -7.81 1.38 5.10
C SER A 95 -8.39 -0.03 5.26
N MET A 96 -7.71 -1.07 4.77
CA MET A 96 -8.16 -2.45 4.92
C MET A 96 -8.25 -2.89 6.39
N VAL A 97 -7.25 -2.58 7.22
CA VAL A 97 -7.27 -2.91 8.66
C VAL A 97 -8.42 -2.18 9.36
N ARG A 98 -8.67 -0.93 8.99
CA ARG A 98 -9.79 -0.16 9.55
C ARG A 98 -11.15 -0.76 9.17
N LEU A 99 -11.36 -1.07 7.90
CA LEU A 99 -12.62 -1.65 7.43
C LEU A 99 -12.97 -2.94 8.20
N VAL A 100 -11.97 -3.79 8.46
CA VAL A 100 -12.17 -5.02 9.24
C VAL A 100 -12.59 -4.71 10.67
N LYS A 101 -11.98 -3.71 11.33
CA LYS A 101 -12.36 -3.30 12.70
C LYS A 101 -13.81 -2.80 12.74
N GLU A 102 -14.16 -1.89 11.84
CA GLU A 102 -15.52 -1.35 11.75
C GLU A 102 -16.55 -2.44 11.45
N LEU A 103 -16.22 -3.39 10.57
CA LEU A 103 -17.09 -4.51 10.27
C LEU A 103 -17.37 -5.38 11.50
N ILE A 104 -16.34 -5.68 12.30
CA ILE A 104 -16.49 -6.44 13.55
C ILE A 104 -17.35 -5.67 14.56
N GLU A 105 -17.10 -4.37 14.70
CA GLU A 105 -17.88 -3.50 15.59
C GLU A 105 -19.36 -3.47 15.19
N PHE A 106 -19.66 -3.28 13.90
CA PHE A 106 -21.04 -3.28 13.40
C PHE A 106 -21.70 -4.66 13.46
N TYR A 107 -20.94 -5.73 13.28
CA TYR A 107 -21.45 -7.10 13.39
C TYR A 107 -21.91 -7.42 14.82
N HIS A 108 -21.22 -6.91 15.84
CA HIS A 108 -21.59 -7.11 17.24
C HIS A 108 -22.59 -6.08 17.78
N ALA A 109 -22.89 -5.03 17.02
CA ALA A 109 -23.82 -3.99 17.45
C ALA A 109 -25.27 -4.52 17.49
N PRO A 110 -26.06 -4.21 18.53
CA PRO A 110 -27.46 -4.65 18.63
C PRO A 110 -28.36 -4.03 17.55
N SER A 111 -27.93 -2.91 16.98
CA SER A 111 -28.51 -2.28 15.81
C SER A 111 -27.42 -1.52 15.06
N LEU A 112 -27.58 -1.40 13.74
CA LEU A 112 -26.74 -0.48 12.97
C LEU A 112 -27.02 0.94 13.44
N PRO A 113 -25.99 1.78 13.67
CA PRO A 113 -26.23 3.18 13.97
C PRO A 113 -27.01 3.84 12.82
N ALA A 114 -28.06 4.58 13.16
CA ALA A 114 -28.97 5.19 12.20
C ALA A 114 -28.29 6.18 11.23
N GLN A 115 -27.08 6.64 11.58
CA GLN A 115 -26.17 7.43 10.76
C GLN A 115 -24.74 7.21 11.25
N VAL A 116 -23.80 7.03 10.32
CA VAL A 116 -22.37 7.22 10.61
C VAL A 116 -22.18 8.70 10.98
N PRO A 117 -21.45 9.04 12.06
CA PRO A 117 -21.30 10.43 12.51
C PRO A 117 -20.87 11.35 11.37
N GLN A 118 -21.63 12.43 11.17
CA GLN A 118 -21.61 13.34 10.02
C GLN A 118 -20.41 14.31 9.99
N ALA A 119 -19.27 13.94 10.58
CA ALA A 119 -18.12 14.85 10.77
C ALA A 119 -16.76 14.28 10.32
N VAL A 120 -16.73 13.10 9.69
CA VAL A 120 -15.49 12.56 9.13
C VAL A 120 -15.39 13.01 7.66
N PRO A 121 -14.28 13.64 7.24
CA PRO A 121 -14.08 13.98 5.83
C PRO A 121 -14.12 12.73 4.96
N ASP A 122 -14.58 12.84 3.72
CA ASP A 122 -14.49 11.74 2.77
C ASP A 122 -13.17 11.78 1.98
N TYR A 123 -12.86 10.71 1.26
CA TYR A 123 -11.65 10.65 0.44
C TYR A 123 -11.62 11.73 -0.65
N SER A 124 -12.80 12.15 -1.13
CA SER A 124 -12.94 13.26 -2.07
C SER A 124 -12.38 14.56 -1.48
N ASP A 125 -12.65 14.86 -0.20
CA ASP A 125 -12.11 16.03 0.51
C ASP A 125 -10.59 15.99 0.59
N TYR A 126 -10.01 14.81 0.85
CA TYR A 126 -8.55 14.62 0.80
C TYR A 126 -8.00 14.94 -0.61
N VAL A 127 -8.63 14.43 -1.67
CA VAL A 127 -8.20 14.70 -3.05
C VAL A 127 -8.28 16.19 -3.38
N TYR A 128 -9.33 16.89 -2.94
CA TYR A 128 -9.45 18.34 -3.12
C TYR A 128 -8.35 19.09 -2.36
N SER A 129 -8.08 18.71 -1.10
CA SER A 129 -6.99 19.27 -0.29
C SER A 129 -5.63 19.09 -0.98
N GLN A 130 -5.32 17.88 -1.47
CA GLN A 130 -4.08 17.59 -2.18
C GLN A 130 -3.93 18.45 -3.44
N ARG A 131 -4.99 18.61 -4.25
CA ARG A 131 -4.96 19.47 -5.45
C ARG A 131 -4.68 20.93 -5.12
N ASN A 132 -5.24 21.45 -4.04
CA ASN A 132 -4.98 22.82 -3.60
C ASN A 132 -3.54 22.99 -3.12
N ASN A 133 -2.99 21.99 -2.41
CA ASN A 133 -1.60 22.01 -1.97
C ASN A 133 -0.60 22.00 -3.14
N LEU A 134 -0.91 21.33 -4.25
CA LEU A 134 -0.08 21.36 -5.47
C LEU A 134 0.04 22.77 -6.08
N GLN A 135 -0.95 23.63 -5.86
CA GLN A 135 -0.94 25.01 -6.35
C GLN A 135 -0.17 25.97 -5.41
N ALA A 136 0.20 25.52 -4.21
CA ALA A 136 0.90 26.34 -3.24
C ALA A 136 2.37 26.55 -3.63
N ARG A 137 2.94 27.70 -3.24
CA ARG A 137 4.35 28.04 -3.47
C ARG A 137 5.32 27.00 -2.88
N GLN A 138 4.93 26.35 -1.79
CA GLN A 138 5.68 25.28 -1.15
C GLN A 138 5.92 24.09 -2.10
N HIS A 139 4.97 23.79 -2.99
CA HIS A 139 5.11 22.72 -3.96
C HIS A 139 6.29 22.96 -4.92
N GLN A 140 6.51 24.20 -5.38
CA GLN A 140 7.66 24.53 -6.23
C GLN A 140 9.00 24.30 -5.51
N GLN A 141 9.06 24.57 -4.21
CA GLN A 141 10.26 24.31 -3.40
C GLN A 141 10.52 22.81 -3.26
N HIS A 142 9.48 22.02 -3.01
CA HIS A 142 9.58 20.56 -2.92
C HIS A 142 10.00 19.96 -4.26
N LEU A 143 9.40 20.42 -5.37
CA LEU A 143 9.78 20.01 -6.72
C LEU A 143 11.25 20.32 -7.02
N SER A 144 11.70 21.55 -6.72
CA SER A 144 13.10 21.95 -6.95
C SER A 144 14.06 21.09 -6.12
N TRP A 145 13.70 20.79 -4.87
CA TRP A 145 14.49 19.92 -4.01
C TRP A 145 14.58 18.50 -4.56
N TRP A 146 13.47 17.92 -5.02
CA TRP A 146 13.45 16.58 -5.63
C TRP A 146 14.24 16.52 -6.94
N GLN A 147 14.12 17.55 -7.79
CA GLN A 147 14.91 17.66 -9.02
C GLN A 147 16.41 17.69 -8.74
N GLU A 148 16.83 18.44 -7.71
CA GLU A 148 18.24 18.50 -7.32
C GLU A 148 18.71 17.19 -6.68
N LYS A 149 17.93 16.64 -5.75
CA LYS A 149 18.27 15.41 -5.02
C LYS A 149 18.43 14.20 -5.94
N LEU A 150 17.55 14.08 -6.93
CA LEU A 150 17.53 12.96 -7.87
C LEU A 150 18.30 13.25 -9.17
N ARG A 151 18.98 14.40 -9.24
CA ARG A 151 19.84 14.75 -10.37
C ARG A 151 20.92 13.68 -10.53
N ASP A 152 21.10 13.24 -11.77
CA ASP A 152 22.09 12.25 -12.19
C ASP A 152 22.03 10.93 -11.40
N LEU A 153 20.87 10.58 -10.84
CA LEU A 153 20.69 9.35 -10.07
C LEU A 153 20.90 8.13 -10.98
N PRO A 154 21.93 7.29 -10.72
CA PRO A 154 22.18 6.13 -11.54
C PRO A 154 21.09 5.08 -11.34
N ARG A 155 20.71 4.40 -12.43
CA ARG A 155 19.85 3.21 -12.35
C ARG A 155 20.61 2.09 -11.64
N LEU A 156 19.96 1.44 -10.67
CA LEU A 156 20.49 0.23 -10.05
C LEU A 156 20.51 -0.90 -11.09
N VAL A 157 21.68 -1.51 -11.26
CA VAL A 157 21.94 -2.66 -12.13
C VAL A 157 22.29 -3.83 -11.23
N LEU A 158 21.39 -4.80 -11.17
CA LEU A 158 21.63 -6.06 -10.46
C LEU A 158 22.23 -7.09 -11.43
N PRO A 159 23.04 -8.04 -10.93
CA PRO A 159 23.61 -9.12 -11.73
C PRO A 159 22.55 -10.18 -12.07
N ILE A 160 21.47 -9.76 -12.72
CA ILE A 160 20.37 -10.61 -13.20
C ILE A 160 20.62 -10.91 -14.67
N ALA A 161 20.43 -12.16 -15.09
CA ALA A 161 20.59 -12.57 -16.49
C ALA A 161 19.60 -11.75 -17.37
N SER A 162 20.12 -10.86 -18.21
CA SER A 162 19.33 -9.83 -18.92
C SER A 162 18.35 -10.39 -19.96
N ASN A 163 18.45 -11.68 -20.25
CA ASN A 163 17.73 -12.43 -21.27
C ASN A 163 16.33 -12.92 -20.83
N THR A 164 15.88 -12.62 -19.61
CA THR A 164 14.56 -13.06 -19.10
C THR A 164 13.54 -11.94 -18.91
N LEU A 165 13.93 -10.67 -19.04
CA LEU A 165 13.04 -9.53 -18.77
C LEU A 165 12.23 -9.16 -20.01
N SER A 166 11.32 -10.04 -20.44
CA SER A 166 10.12 -9.53 -21.12
C SER A 166 9.30 -8.76 -20.08
N PRO A 167 8.81 -7.54 -20.37
CA PRO A 167 7.92 -6.83 -19.46
C PRO A 167 6.59 -7.60 -19.35
N GLY A 168 6.56 -8.56 -18.43
CA GLY A 168 5.38 -9.31 -18.04
C GLY A 168 5.01 -8.96 -16.61
N HIS A 169 3.73 -9.06 -16.27
CA HIS A 169 3.20 -8.80 -14.92
C HIS A 169 3.34 -10.02 -13.99
N HIS A 170 4.30 -10.92 -14.27
CA HIS A 170 4.53 -12.13 -13.48
C HIS A 170 5.53 -11.83 -12.38
N GLY A 171 5.06 -11.85 -11.13
CA GLY A 171 5.89 -11.83 -9.93
C GLY A 171 5.72 -13.11 -9.13
N ASP A 172 6.72 -13.43 -8.30
CA ASP A 172 6.64 -14.48 -7.29
C ASP A 172 7.07 -13.90 -5.93
N ALA A 173 6.71 -14.58 -4.85
CA ALA A 173 6.98 -14.13 -3.49
C ALA A 173 7.71 -15.21 -2.69
N VAL A 174 8.93 -14.89 -2.25
CA VAL A 174 9.68 -15.71 -1.29
C VAL A 174 9.45 -15.15 0.11
N ARG A 175 8.85 -15.96 0.99
CA ARG A 175 8.65 -15.58 2.40
C ARG A 175 9.87 -15.98 3.21
N ILE A 176 10.41 -15.02 3.97
CA ILE A 176 11.54 -15.23 4.88
C ILE A 176 11.06 -14.94 6.30
N ASN A 177 11.27 -15.90 7.21
CA ASN A 177 10.97 -15.73 8.63
C ASN A 177 12.25 -15.38 9.39
N ILE A 178 12.22 -14.28 10.14
CA ILE A 178 13.31 -13.85 11.01
C ILE A 178 13.08 -14.45 12.40
N SER A 179 14.11 -15.13 12.95
CA SER A 179 14.00 -15.73 14.29
C SER A 179 13.71 -14.67 15.36
N GLN A 180 13.00 -15.06 16.42
CA GLN A 180 12.69 -14.17 17.54
C GLN A 180 13.97 -13.53 18.13
N THR A 181 15.03 -14.32 18.29
CA THR A 181 16.33 -13.84 18.79
C THR A 181 16.90 -12.72 17.91
N LEU A 182 16.87 -12.89 16.58
CA LEU A 182 17.34 -11.85 15.66
C LEU A 182 16.40 -10.63 15.66
N THR A 183 15.09 -10.82 15.77
CA THR A 183 14.13 -9.72 15.90
C THR A 183 14.42 -8.86 17.14
N GLU A 184 14.71 -9.47 18.28
CA GLU A 184 15.06 -8.76 19.52
C GLU A 184 16.39 -8.01 19.39
N GLN A 185 17.38 -8.60 18.74
CA GLN A 185 18.67 -7.95 18.45
C GLN A 185 18.50 -6.72 17.53
N VAL A 186 17.69 -6.85 16.47
CA VAL A 186 17.39 -5.73 15.57
C VAL A 186 16.67 -4.61 16.34
N ARG A 187 15.66 -4.93 17.15
CA ARG A 187 14.95 -3.92 17.98
C ARG A 187 15.91 -3.18 18.91
N ARG A 188 16.80 -3.91 19.60
CA ARG A 188 17.79 -3.32 20.49
C ARG A 188 18.76 -2.42 19.73
N PHE A 189 19.27 -2.88 18.58
CA PHE A 189 20.15 -2.10 17.73
C PHE A 189 19.48 -0.81 17.24
N SER A 190 18.23 -0.88 16.76
CA SER A 190 17.48 0.30 16.31
C SER A 190 17.33 1.32 17.44
N GLN A 191 16.97 0.85 18.65
CA GLN A 191 16.83 1.70 19.83
C GLN A 191 18.15 2.38 20.22
N GLN A 192 19.26 1.62 20.24
CA GLN A 192 20.59 2.16 20.56
C GLN A 192 21.07 3.22 19.56
N ASN A 193 20.63 3.14 18.31
CA ASN A 193 20.98 4.09 17.25
C ASN A 193 19.89 5.15 17.01
N GLY A 194 18.86 5.24 17.87
CA GLY A 194 17.82 6.27 17.78
C GLY A 194 16.99 6.23 16.49
N CYS A 195 16.80 5.05 15.90
CA CYS A 195 16.07 4.87 14.66
C CYS A 195 14.97 3.80 14.78
N THR A 196 14.12 3.68 13.77
CA THR A 196 13.08 2.65 13.73
C THR A 196 13.65 1.31 13.23
N VAL A 197 12.96 0.21 13.55
CA VAL A 197 13.27 -1.11 12.97
C VAL A 197 13.22 -1.06 11.45
N PHE A 198 12.30 -0.28 10.88
CA PHE A 198 12.21 -0.05 9.44
C PHE A 198 13.52 0.48 8.86
N VAL A 199 14.10 1.54 9.45
CA VAL A 199 15.37 2.12 8.97
C VAL A 199 16.52 1.12 9.07
N THR A 200 16.56 0.31 10.13
CA THR A 200 17.57 -0.74 10.27
C THR A 200 17.46 -1.79 9.17
N LEU A 201 16.25 -2.27 8.87
CA LEU A 201 16.00 -3.25 7.80
C LEU A 201 16.23 -2.65 6.40
N LEU A 202 15.82 -1.40 6.18
CA LEU A 202 16.10 -0.64 4.96
C LEU A 202 17.62 -0.53 4.73
N SER A 203 18.39 -0.23 5.77
CA SER A 203 19.85 -0.14 5.68
C SER A 203 20.49 -1.50 5.40
N ALA A 204 19.95 -2.58 5.97
CA ALA A 204 20.38 -3.94 5.63
C ALA A 204 20.07 -4.29 4.18
N TRP A 205 18.92 -3.84 3.65
CA TRP A 205 18.55 -4.00 2.25
C TRP A 205 19.46 -3.20 1.32
N VAL A 206 19.72 -1.92 1.62
CA VAL A 206 20.68 -1.06 0.93
C VAL A 206 22.07 -1.71 0.87
N CYS A 207 22.57 -2.20 2.01
CA CYS A 207 23.85 -2.91 2.08
C CYS A 207 23.85 -4.20 1.24
N THR A 208 22.74 -4.93 1.22
CA THR A 208 22.59 -6.12 0.37
C THR A 208 22.68 -5.76 -1.10
N LEU A 209 21.93 -4.74 -1.55
CA LEU A 209 21.95 -4.27 -2.94
C LEU A 209 23.36 -3.82 -3.37
N TYR A 210 24.04 -3.06 -2.51
CA TYR A 210 25.45 -2.67 -2.73
C TYR A 210 26.37 -3.87 -2.91
N ARG A 211 26.23 -4.90 -2.07
CA ARG A 211 27.06 -6.12 -2.16
C ARG A 211 26.82 -6.91 -3.45
N TYR A 212 25.62 -6.84 -4.02
CA TYR A 212 25.30 -7.51 -5.29
C TYR A 212 25.67 -6.67 -6.52
N SER A 213 25.47 -5.36 -6.49
CA SER A 213 25.69 -4.48 -7.65
C SER A 213 27.09 -3.85 -7.70
N GLY A 214 27.74 -3.69 -6.55
CA GLY A 214 28.95 -2.87 -6.40
C GLY A 214 28.70 -1.36 -6.48
N GLN A 215 27.44 -0.91 -6.64
CA GLN A 215 27.09 0.50 -6.80
C GLN A 215 26.92 1.16 -5.43
N GLY A 216 27.73 2.18 -5.14
CA GLY A 216 27.63 2.98 -3.90
C GLY A 216 26.58 4.10 -3.95
N ASP A 217 26.05 4.43 -5.12
CA ASP A 217 24.99 5.43 -5.31
C ASP A 217 23.87 4.82 -6.16
N PHE A 218 22.63 4.85 -5.65
CA PHE A 218 21.42 4.36 -6.35
C PHE A 218 20.13 4.76 -5.63
N GLY A 219 19.01 4.75 -6.35
CA GLY A 219 17.68 5.01 -5.80
C GLY A 219 16.96 3.75 -5.30
N ILE A 220 16.24 3.88 -4.19
CA ILE A 220 15.30 2.87 -3.67
C ILE A 220 13.94 3.52 -3.45
N GLY A 221 12.88 2.91 -3.98
CA GLY A 221 11.51 3.29 -3.66
C GLY A 221 11.08 2.73 -2.30
N THR A 222 10.48 3.56 -1.47
CA THR A 222 9.74 3.16 -0.26
C THR A 222 8.32 3.70 -0.32
N LEU A 223 7.42 3.11 0.46
CA LEU A 223 6.05 3.59 0.61
C LEU A 223 5.94 4.43 1.88
N SER A 224 5.35 5.62 1.79
CA SER A 224 4.81 6.33 2.95
C SER A 224 3.30 6.10 3.00
N ALA A 225 2.72 6.16 4.21
CA ALA A 225 1.29 5.98 4.39
C ALA A 225 0.45 7.13 3.80
N GLY A 226 1.09 8.30 3.52
CA GLY A 226 0.44 9.50 3.00
C GLY A 226 -0.65 10.12 3.88
N ARG A 227 -0.68 9.73 5.17
CA ARG A 227 -1.57 10.24 6.22
C ARG A 227 -0.80 11.10 7.21
N GLU A 228 -0.17 12.16 6.69
CA GLU A 228 0.61 13.09 7.51
C GLU A 228 -0.27 14.10 8.23
N ASN A 229 -1.48 14.36 7.70
CA ASN A 229 -2.52 15.10 8.38
C ASN A 229 -3.48 14.13 9.08
N SER A 230 -3.56 14.23 10.41
CA SER A 230 -4.43 13.40 11.26
C SER A 230 -5.91 13.53 10.92
N ASP A 231 -6.33 14.62 10.26
CA ASP A 231 -7.72 14.83 9.83
C ASP A 231 -8.23 13.69 8.92
N PHE A 232 -7.31 12.99 8.24
CA PHE A 232 -7.63 11.91 7.31
C PHE A 232 -7.24 10.51 7.81
N ASP A 233 -6.77 10.37 9.06
CA ASP A 233 -6.37 9.05 9.62
C ASP A 233 -7.52 8.04 9.57
N GLU A 234 -8.73 8.58 9.62
CA GLU A 234 -9.97 7.83 9.69
C GLU A 234 -10.65 7.57 8.34
N VAL A 235 -10.06 8.09 7.26
CA VAL A 235 -10.71 8.11 5.96
C VAL A 235 -10.33 6.88 5.15
N GLN A 236 -11.34 6.15 4.68
CA GLN A 236 -11.18 5.04 3.76
C GLN A 236 -10.78 5.55 2.38
N GLY A 237 -9.69 5.01 1.82
CA GLY A 237 -9.18 5.41 0.50
C GLY A 237 -7.76 4.92 0.24
N PHE A 238 -7.13 5.44 -0.83
CA PHE A 238 -5.75 5.15 -1.19
C PHE A 238 -4.85 6.36 -0.90
N PHE A 239 -4.01 6.26 0.12
CA PHE A 239 -3.15 7.37 0.56
C PHE A 239 -1.66 7.12 0.27
N VAL A 240 -1.31 5.88 -0.10
CA VAL A 240 0.08 5.47 -0.27
C VAL A 240 0.81 6.38 -1.27
N ASN A 241 1.93 6.95 -0.82
CA ASN A 241 2.84 7.69 -1.67
C ASN A 241 4.15 6.92 -1.82
N ILE A 242 4.75 6.97 -3.01
CA ILE A 242 6.06 6.38 -3.28
C ILE A 242 7.11 7.47 -3.07
N LEU A 243 8.02 7.24 -2.13
CA LEU A 243 9.18 8.10 -1.88
C LEU A 243 10.44 7.45 -2.43
N VAL A 244 11.28 8.23 -3.10
CA VAL A 244 12.59 7.77 -3.55
C VAL A 244 13.63 8.16 -2.50
N LEU A 245 14.41 7.18 -2.04
CA LEU A 245 15.54 7.38 -1.16
C LEU A 245 16.83 7.15 -1.96
N ARG A 246 17.72 8.13 -1.96
CA ARG A 246 19.04 8.01 -2.60
C ARG A 246 20.02 7.40 -1.59
N ALA A 247 20.41 6.16 -1.82
CA ALA A 247 21.39 5.47 -1.00
C ALA A 247 22.81 5.91 -1.39
N GLY A 248 23.54 6.52 -0.46
CA GLY A 248 24.95 6.88 -0.63
C GLY A 248 25.84 6.07 0.32
N ILE A 249 26.44 5.00 -0.19
CA ILE A 249 27.39 4.14 0.55
C ILE A 249 28.81 4.48 0.11
N THR A 250 29.65 4.87 1.07
CA THR A 250 31.10 4.99 0.89
C THR A 250 31.83 3.80 1.54
N GLY A 251 32.98 3.42 0.99
CA GLY A 251 33.68 2.17 1.38
C GLY A 251 34.22 2.13 2.81
N ASP A 252 34.22 3.25 3.52
CA ASP A 252 34.66 3.42 4.90
C ASP A 252 33.50 3.41 5.93
N MET A 253 32.24 3.38 5.47
CA MET A 253 31.09 3.33 6.37
C MET A 253 30.95 1.97 7.06
N ASN A 254 30.82 1.99 8.39
CA ASN A 254 30.29 0.84 9.12
C ASN A 254 28.75 0.82 9.05
N PHE A 255 28.13 -0.27 9.49
CA PHE A 255 26.68 -0.44 9.40
C PHE A 255 25.89 0.59 10.22
N ALA A 256 26.39 1.02 11.39
CA ALA A 256 25.73 2.07 12.18
C ALA A 256 25.76 3.43 11.48
N GLY A 257 26.87 3.74 10.80
CA GLY A 257 27.00 4.93 9.94
C GLY A 257 25.99 4.92 8.79
N LEU A 258 25.84 3.78 8.12
CA LEU A 258 24.83 3.61 7.07
C LEU A 258 23.40 3.81 7.62
N VAL A 259 23.10 3.24 8.79
CA VAL A 259 21.79 3.39 9.44
C VAL A 259 21.48 4.85 9.77
N SER A 260 22.47 5.59 10.28
CA SER A 260 22.33 7.03 10.53
C SER A 260 22.05 7.81 9.23
N ALA A 261 22.82 7.55 8.17
CA ALA A 261 22.64 8.19 6.87
C ALA A 261 21.26 7.90 6.27
N MET A 262 20.81 6.65 6.30
CA MET A 262 19.49 6.26 5.80
C MET A 262 18.35 6.84 6.65
N ASN A 263 18.54 7.00 7.97
CA ASN A 263 17.56 7.66 8.83
C ASN A 263 17.39 9.12 8.45
N GLN A 264 18.50 9.84 8.24
CA GLN A 264 18.49 11.24 7.81
C GLN A 264 17.83 11.37 6.43
N GLU A 265 18.24 10.54 5.48
CA GLU A 265 17.68 10.49 4.13
C GLU A 265 16.16 10.29 4.13
N LEU A 266 15.66 9.36 4.96
CA LEU A 266 14.23 9.12 5.11
C LEU A 266 13.51 10.33 5.72
N LEU A 267 14.03 10.90 6.81
CA LEU A 267 13.40 12.03 7.50
C LEU A 267 13.38 13.30 6.64
N GLU A 268 14.42 13.52 5.83
CA GLU A 268 14.46 14.62 4.88
C GLU A 268 13.45 14.42 3.74
N SER A 269 13.39 13.21 3.17
CA SER A 269 12.42 12.87 2.12
C SER A 269 10.97 12.93 2.59
N LEU A 270 10.67 12.56 3.84
CA LEU A 270 9.31 12.66 4.40
C LEU A 270 8.84 14.10 4.64
N ARG A 271 9.74 15.09 4.69
CA ARG A 271 9.37 16.51 4.89
C ARG A 271 9.08 17.25 3.58
N ARG A 272 9.13 16.56 2.44
CA ARG A 272 9.11 17.13 1.08
C ARG A 272 8.05 16.46 0.23
#